data_AF-A0A076FC72-F1
#
_entry.id   AF-A0A076FC72-F1
#
_cell.length_a   1.000
_cell.length_b   1.000
_cell.length_c   1.000
_cell.angle_alpha   90.00
_cell.angle_beta   90.00
_cell.angle_gamma   90.00
#
_symmetry.space_group_name_H-M   'P 1'
#
loop_
_entity.id
_entity.type
_entity.pdbx_description
1 polymer ?
#
loop_
_entity_poly.entity_id
_entity_poly.type
_entity_poly.pdbx_seq_one_letter_code
_entity_poly.pdbx_strand_id
1 'polypeptide(L)'
;MEVKENEVSATTGTDEEVKEALTHIQEENGKKTQVVNKRIDFDKKSLRRIETMLPVYSEDLEEGVSASEAFSYVVQKAVDALFEGDFKKKIEEL
;
A
#
# COMPACT_ATOMS: atom_id res chain seq x y z
N MET A 1 -45.54 -30.26 22.75
CA MET A 1 -45.36 -29.67 21.41
C MET A 1 -43.88 -29.51 21.21
N GLU A 2 -43.34 -30.24 20.25
CA GLU A 2 -41.91 -30.39 19.97
C GLU A 2 -41.30 -29.10 19.44
N VAL A 3 -40.09 -28.78 19.92
CA VAL A 3 -39.29 -27.64 19.46
C VAL A 3 -38.64 -28.08 18.15
N LYS A 4 -39.02 -27.45 17.03
CA LYS A 4 -38.41 -27.72 15.73
C LYS A 4 -36.99 -27.14 15.72
N GLU A 5 -36.00 -28.01 15.68
CA GLU A 5 -34.62 -27.66 15.37
C GLU A 5 -34.58 -27.12 13.95
N ASN A 6 -34.21 -25.84 13.81
CA ASN A 6 -34.00 -25.22 12.52
C ASN A 6 -32.60 -25.68 12.04
N GLU A 7 -32.56 -26.76 11.27
CA GLU A 7 -31.34 -27.15 10.54
C GLU A 7 -30.96 -26.01 9.59
N VAL A 8 -29.94 -25.24 9.96
CA VAL A 8 -29.28 -24.32 9.03
C VAL A 8 -28.49 -25.19 8.06
N SER A 9 -29.10 -25.49 6.92
CA SER A 9 -28.42 -26.14 5.80
C SER A 9 -27.29 -25.22 5.34
N ALA A 10 -26.07 -25.54 5.76
CA ALA A 10 -24.87 -24.95 5.19
C ALA A 10 -24.81 -25.43 3.74
N THR A 11 -25.22 -24.58 2.80
CA THR A 11 -24.96 -24.80 1.38
C THR A 11 -23.46 -24.68 1.20
N THR A 12 -22.76 -25.81 1.27
CA THR A 12 -21.36 -25.91 0.88
C THR A 12 -21.32 -25.59 -0.61
N GLY A 13 -20.84 -24.40 -0.96
CA GLY A 13 -20.44 -24.10 -2.33
C GLY A 13 -19.55 -25.23 -2.83
N THR A 14 -19.61 -25.51 -4.13
CA THR A 14 -18.78 -26.56 -4.72
C THR A 14 -17.31 -26.33 -4.36
N ASP A 15 -16.52 -27.40 -4.19
CA ASP A 15 -15.09 -27.27 -3.83
C ASP A 15 -14.35 -26.29 -4.75
N GLU A 16 -14.80 -26.15 -6.00
CA GLU A 16 -14.24 -25.22 -6.97
C GLU A 16 -14.65 -23.76 -6.71
N GLU A 17 -15.89 -23.48 -6.28
CA GLU A 17 -16.31 -22.14 -5.83
C GLU A 17 -15.59 -21.72 -4.54
N VAL A 18 -15.39 -22.67 -3.61
CA VAL A 18 -14.63 -22.43 -2.37
C VAL A 18 -13.17 -22.15 -2.71
N LYS A 19 -12.58 -22.93 -3.61
CA LYS A 19 -11.20 -22.76 -4.06
C LYS A 19 -11.01 -21.44 -4.81
N GLU A 20 -11.94 -21.06 -5.69
CA GLU A 20 -11.93 -19.79 -6.42
C GLU A 20 -12.08 -18.60 -5.46
N ALA A 21 -12.98 -18.68 -4.48
CA ALA A 21 -13.10 -17.68 -3.42
C ALA A 21 -11.82 -17.56 -2.57
N LEU A 22 -11.19 -18.70 -2.23
CA LEU A 22 -9.93 -18.72 -1.50
C LEU A 22 -8.77 -18.18 -2.34
N THR A 23 -8.75 -18.42 -3.65
CA THR A 23 -7.73 -17.85 -4.56
C THR A 23 -7.93 -16.35 -4.71
N HIS A 24 -9.17 -15.88 -4.85
CA HIS A 24 -9.47 -14.45 -4.83
C HIS A 24 -9.07 -13.77 -3.52
N ILE A 25 -9.36 -14.40 -2.37
CA ILE A 25 -8.92 -13.90 -1.05
C ILE A 25 -7.39 -13.91 -0.94
N GLN A 26 -6.71 -14.92 -1.49
CA GLN A 26 -5.24 -14.98 -1.51
C GLN A 26 -4.62 -13.97 -2.48
N GLU A 27 -5.24 -13.66 -3.61
CA GLU A 27 -4.78 -12.64 -4.55
C GLU A 27 -5.03 -11.22 -4.00
N GLU A 28 -6.20 -10.97 -3.39
CA GLU A 28 -6.50 -9.72 -2.68
C GLU A 28 -5.57 -9.49 -1.48
N ASN A 29 -5.29 -10.54 -0.69
CA ASN A 29 -4.36 -10.43 0.43
C ASN A 29 -2.88 -10.50 0.01
N GLY A 30 -2.57 -11.15 -1.11
CA GLY A 30 -1.21 -11.32 -1.66
C GLY A 30 -0.69 -10.04 -2.33
N LYS A 31 -1.60 -9.17 -2.77
CA LYS A 31 -1.31 -7.77 -3.12
C LYS A 31 -1.33 -6.83 -1.91
N LYS A 32 -1.13 -7.33 -0.69
CA LYS A 32 -0.58 -6.48 0.38
C LYS A 32 0.86 -6.17 -0.01
N THR A 33 1.05 -5.12 -0.83
CA THR A 33 2.30 -4.38 -0.89
C THR A 33 2.78 -4.28 0.55
N GLN A 34 3.93 -4.89 0.88
CA GLN A 34 4.43 -4.87 2.25
C GLN A 34 4.80 -3.43 2.60
N VAL A 35 3.81 -2.67 3.06
CA VAL A 35 4.01 -1.31 3.55
C VAL A 35 4.53 -1.44 4.96
N VAL A 36 5.79 -1.07 5.15
CA VAL A 36 6.41 -1.04 6.48
C VAL A 36 6.40 0.40 6.96
N ASN A 37 5.67 0.66 8.05
CA ASN A 37 5.73 1.97 8.69
C ASN A 37 7.08 2.15 9.37
N LYS A 38 7.84 3.16 8.94
CA LYS A 38 9.12 3.55 9.53
C LYS A 38 9.08 5.02 9.91
N ARG A 39 9.57 5.31 11.12
CA ARG A 39 9.83 6.68 11.54
C ARG A 39 11.10 7.19 10.88
N ILE A 40 11.01 8.37 10.28
CA ILE A 40 12.14 9.08 9.67
C ILE A 40 12.22 10.44 10.35
N ASP A 41 13.37 10.74 10.96
CA ASP A 41 13.62 12.07 11.51
C ASP A 41 14.29 12.93 10.42
N PHE A 42 13.76 14.14 10.20
CA PHE A 42 14.29 15.08 9.22
C PHE A 42 15.01 16.24 9.90
N ASP A 43 16.20 16.57 9.40
CA ASP A 43 16.80 17.86 9.71
C ASP A 43 15.99 19.01 9.08
N LYS A 44 16.20 20.23 9.58
CA LYS A 44 15.45 21.43 9.14
C LYS A 44 15.58 21.72 7.64
N LYS A 45 16.74 21.44 7.04
CA LYS A 45 17.01 21.68 5.62
C LYS A 45 16.28 20.66 4.76
N SER A 46 16.31 19.39 5.18
CA SER A 46 15.61 18.28 4.53
C SER A 46 14.09 18.48 4.60
N LEU A 47 13.56 18.87 5.76
CA LEU A 47 12.14 19.21 5.93
C LEU A 47 11.70 20.31 4.96
N ARG A 48 12.43 21.44 4.91
CA ARG A 48 12.11 22.55 4.00
C ARG A 48 12.07 22.14 2.53
N ARG A 49 12.94 21.21 2.13
CA ARG A 49 12.97 20.70 0.76
C ARG A 49 11.71 19.89 0.46
N ILE A 50 11.29 19.02 1.38
CA ILE A 50 10.03 18.26 1.26
C ILE A 50 8.84 19.22 1.17
N GLU A 51 8.76 20.20 2.06
CA GLU A 51 7.71 21.22 2.05
C GLU A 51 7.66 22.00 0.73
N THR A 52 8.80 22.30 0.13
CA THR A 52 8.88 22.98 -1.18
C THR A 52 8.42 22.08 -2.33
N MET A 53 8.60 20.77 -2.20
CA MET A 53 8.18 19.80 -3.22
C MET A 53 6.70 19.46 -3.15
N LEU A 54 6.07 19.54 -1.97
CA LEU A 54 4.66 19.16 -1.78
C LEU A 54 3.67 19.78 -2.77
N PRO A 55 3.72 21.08 -3.10
CA PRO A 55 2.77 21.67 -4.02
C PRO A 55 2.79 21.03 -5.41
N VAL A 56 3.94 20.51 -5.86
CA VAL A 56 4.09 19.85 -7.17
C VAL A 56 3.28 18.55 -7.24
N TYR A 57 3.05 17.92 -6.10
CA TYR A 57 2.32 16.65 -5.98
C TYR A 57 0.92 16.84 -5.41
N SER A 58 0.45 18.09 -5.28
CA SER A 58 -0.85 18.38 -4.65
C SER A 58 -2.03 17.76 -5.41
N GLU A 59 -1.92 17.59 -6.73
CA GLU A 59 -2.95 16.95 -7.56
C GLU A 59 -2.99 15.42 -7.40
N ASP A 60 -1.87 14.81 -7.00
CA ASP A 60 -1.78 13.36 -6.76
C ASP A 60 -2.27 12.95 -5.36
N LEU A 61 -2.39 13.93 -4.46
CA LEU A 61 -2.75 13.72 -3.07
C LEU A 61 -4.25 13.92 -2.88
N GLU A 62 -4.88 13.00 -2.14
CA GLU A 62 -6.29 13.13 -1.78
C GLU A 62 -6.53 14.36 -0.89
N GLU A 63 -7.72 14.95 -1.03
CA GLU A 63 -8.13 16.08 -0.19
C GLU A 63 -8.21 15.64 1.29
N GLY A 64 -7.55 16.40 2.18
CA GLY A 64 -7.53 16.09 3.60
C GLY A 64 -6.49 15.05 4.03
N VAL A 65 -5.56 14.66 3.15
CA VAL A 65 -4.42 13.81 3.50
C VAL A 65 -3.64 14.35 4.70
N SER A 66 -3.16 13.47 5.58
CA SER A 66 -2.35 13.91 6.71
C SER A 66 -0.98 14.42 6.25
N ALA A 67 -0.36 15.32 7.01
CA ALA A 67 0.97 15.81 6.71
C ALA A 67 2.02 14.67 6.63
N SER A 68 1.86 13.62 7.44
CA SER A 68 2.75 12.46 7.43
C SER A 68 2.63 11.64 6.14
N GLU A 69 1.42 11.47 5.63
CA GLU A 69 1.17 10.76 4.37
C GLU A 69 1.68 11.57 3.18
N ALA A 70 1.43 12.88 3.18
CA ALA A 70 1.95 13.78 2.16
C ALA A 70 3.50 13.76 2.11
N PHE A 71 4.16 13.77 3.28
CA PHE A 71 5.62 13.65 3.35
C PHE A 71 6.10 12.27 2.87
N SER A 72 5.41 11.21 3.27
CA SER A 72 5.74 9.84 2.86
C SER A 72 5.65 9.69 1.34
N TYR A 73 4.63 10.30 0.71
CA TYR A 73 4.48 10.32 -0.74
C TYR A 73 5.67 10.98 -1.44
N VAL A 74 6.08 12.17 -0.99
CA VAL A 74 7.24 12.87 -1.55
C VAL A 74 8.52 12.06 -1.38
N VAL A 75 8.73 11.44 -0.21
CA VAL A 75 9.89 10.60 0.06
C VAL A 75 9.90 9.39 -0.87
N GLN A 76 8.74 8.74 -1.08
CA GLN A 76 8.63 7.61 -1.98
C GLN A 76 8.99 8.01 -3.42
N LYS A 77 8.44 9.12 -3.94
CA LYS A 77 8.79 9.64 -5.27
C LYS A 77 10.28 9.97 -5.40
N ALA A 78 10.89 10.52 -4.36
CA ALA A 78 12.31 10.81 -4.35
C ALA A 78 13.18 9.53 -4.39
N VAL A 79 12.78 8.49 -3.66
CA VAL A 79 13.46 7.19 -3.68
C VAL A 79 13.34 6.54 -5.06
N ASP A 80 12.14 6.51 -5.64
CA ASP A 80 11.90 5.95 -6.97
C ASP A 80 12.73 6.68 -8.02
N ALA A 81 12.72 8.01 -8.03
CA ALA A 81 13.51 8.82 -8.96
C ALA A 81 15.02 8.59 -8.81
N LEU A 82 15.53 8.48 -7.57
CA LEU A 82 16.93 8.19 -7.31
C LEU A 82 17.31 6.79 -7.81
N PHE A 83 16.44 5.81 -7.56
CA PHE A 83 16.65 4.43 -7.98
C PHE A 83 16.69 4.33 -9.50
N GLU A 84 15.69 4.90 -10.18
CA GLU A 84 15.58 4.86 -11.65
C GLU A 84 16.65 5.67 -12.36
N GLY A 85 17.10 6.78 -11.76
CA GLY A 85 18.07 7.67 -12.37
C GLY A 85 19.51 7.18 -12.25
N ASP A 86 20.11 7.38 -11.08
CA ASP A 86 21.55 7.20 -10.85
C ASP A 86 21.90 5.80 -10.36
N PHE A 87 21.01 5.18 -9.59
CA PHE A 87 21.32 3.91 -8.95
C PHE A 87 21.27 2.71 -9.91
N LYS A 88 20.25 2.62 -10.78
CA LYS A 88 20.18 1.56 -11.81
C LYS A 88 21.43 1.50 -12.68
N LYS A 89 21.93 2.65 -13.12
CA LYS A 89 23.15 2.76 -13.95
C LYS A 89 24.38 2.20 -13.24
N LYS A 90 24.56 2.53 -11.96
CA LYS A 90 25.68 2.02 -11.16
C LYS A 90 25.63 0.52 -10.91
N ILE A 91 24.45 -0.10 -10.88
CA ILE A 91 24.31 -1.55 -10.80
C ILE A 91 24.70 -2.22 -12.11
N GLU A 92 24.33 -1.64 -13.25
CA GLU A 92 24.68 -2.18 -14.57
C GLU A 92 26.19 -2.12 -14.86
N GLU A 93 26.92 -1.25 -14.18
CA GLU A 93 28.38 -1.09 -14.28
C GLU A 93 29.18 -1.98 -13.29
N LEU A 94 28.51 -2.72 -12.39
CA LEU A 94 29.13 -3.67 -11.43
C LEU A 94 29.26 -5.08 -12.03
#